data_AF-B7UM54-F1
#
_entry.id   AF-B7UM54-F1
#
_cell.length_a   1.000
_cell.length_b   1.000
_cell.length_c   1.000
_cell.angle_alpha   90.00
_cell.angle_beta   90.00
_cell.angle_gamma   90.00
#
_symmetry.space_group_name_H-M   'P 1'
#
loop_
_entity.id
_entity.type
_entity.pdbx_description
1 polymer ?
#
loop_
_entity_poly.entity_id
_entity_poly.type
_entity_poly.pdbx_seq_one_letter_code
_entity_poly.pdbx_strand_id
1 'polypeptide(L)'
;MKRQRHAITSIARVATCSNSTNQMHGSGVNRMRKPNVKPVLLSAEQMQAIRNIQERERQRSNLGVAPTVHQIARGLMAKALASLASEGA
;
A
#
# COMPACT_ATOMS: atom_id res chain seq x y z
N MET A 1 36.47 53.93 -8.77
CA MET A 1 35.40 54.49 -9.64
C MET A 1 34.30 53.44 -9.82
N LYS A 2 33.02 53.85 -9.69
CA LYS A 2 31.76 53.26 -10.19
C LYS A 2 31.39 51.84 -9.67
N ARG A 3 30.42 51.69 -8.75
CA ARG A 3 28.94 51.58 -9.00
C ARG A 3 28.64 50.48 -10.03
N GLN A 4 27.80 49.45 -9.80
CA GLN A 4 26.34 49.45 -9.53
C GLN A 4 25.95 48.03 -9.08
N ARG A 5 25.16 47.79 -8.02
CA ARG A 5 23.69 47.92 -7.87
C ARG A 5 22.85 47.07 -8.84
N HIS A 6 22.12 46.11 -8.24
CA HIS A 6 20.74 45.69 -8.54
C HIS A 6 20.49 45.00 -9.90
N ALA A 7 19.57 44.08 -10.10
CA ALA A 7 18.68 43.28 -9.26
C ALA A 7 17.94 42.31 -10.22
N ILE A 8 16.99 41.54 -9.66
CA ILE A 8 15.77 41.04 -10.33
C ILE A 8 15.93 39.72 -11.12
N THR A 9 15.43 38.67 -10.47
CA THR A 9 14.36 37.78 -10.94
C THR A 9 14.31 37.46 -12.44
N SER A 10 14.55 36.20 -12.77
CA SER A 10 13.78 35.55 -13.84
C SER A 10 13.36 34.14 -13.40
N ILE A 11 12.15 34.11 -12.85
CA ILE A 11 11.30 32.93 -12.75
C ILE A 11 10.82 32.58 -14.16
N ALA A 12 10.56 31.29 -14.37
CA ALA A 12 9.94 30.66 -15.55
C ALA A 12 10.94 30.25 -16.65
N ARG A 13 10.91 29.02 -17.16
CA ARG A 13 9.72 28.24 -17.50
C ARG A 13 9.93 26.76 -17.22
N VAL A 14 9.00 26.19 -16.45
CA VAL A 14 8.66 24.77 -16.51
C VAL A 14 8.29 24.46 -17.95
N ALA A 15 9.06 23.59 -18.60
CA ALA A 15 8.65 22.97 -19.85
C ALA A 15 7.44 22.07 -19.54
N THR A 16 6.24 22.58 -19.81
CA THR A 16 5.07 21.73 -19.95
C THR A 16 5.30 20.86 -21.18
N CYS A 17 5.67 19.60 -20.98
CA CYS A 17 5.53 18.60 -22.03
C CYS A 17 4.03 18.48 -22.30
N SER A 18 3.59 19.09 -23.40
CA SER A 18 2.27 18.90 -23.98
C SER A 18 2.08 17.40 -24.23
N ASN A 19 1.39 16.71 -23.32
CA ASN A 19 1.03 15.32 -23.54
C ASN A 19 -0.14 15.29 -24.51
N SER A 20 0.21 15.31 -25.80
CA SER A 20 -0.72 15.17 -26.92
C SER A 20 -1.55 13.91 -26.72
N THR A 21 -2.84 14.11 -26.46
CA THR A 21 -3.86 13.08 -26.38
C THR A 21 -4.06 12.47 -27.75
N ASN A 22 -3.26 11.47 -28.10
CA ASN A 22 -3.63 10.54 -29.15
C ASN A 22 -4.42 9.41 -28.50
N GLN A 23 -5.74 9.60 -28.42
CA GLN A 23 -6.70 8.55 -28.04
C GLN A 23 -6.73 7.50 -29.14
N MET A 24 -5.89 6.48 -28.97
CA MET A 24 -6.02 5.20 -29.66
C MET A 24 -6.85 4.28 -28.77
N HIS A 25 -8.01 3.89 -29.29
CA HIS A 25 -8.96 3.00 -28.64
C HIS A 25 -8.35 1.60 -28.56
N GLY A 26 -7.94 1.18 -27.36
CA GLY A 26 -7.41 -0.15 -27.11
C GLY A 26 -7.76 -0.61 -25.71
N SER A 27 -8.73 -1.53 -25.64
CA SER A 27 -8.90 -2.56 -24.60
C SER A 27 -8.96 -2.10 -23.14
N GLY A 28 -10.17 -2.13 -22.57
CA GLY A 28 -10.46 -1.83 -21.17
C GLY A 28 -9.52 -2.55 -20.18
N VAL A 29 -8.57 -1.80 -19.64
CA VAL A 29 -7.77 -2.23 -18.49
C VAL A 29 -8.68 -2.24 -17.27
N ASN A 30 -9.05 -3.44 -16.81
CA ASN A 30 -9.72 -3.63 -15.53
C ASN A 30 -8.82 -3.07 -14.43
N ARG A 31 -9.08 -1.83 -13.99
CA ARG A 31 -8.34 -1.23 -12.88
C ARG A 31 -8.57 -2.10 -11.66
N MET A 32 -7.56 -2.87 -11.27
CA MET A 32 -7.57 -3.65 -10.03
C MET A 32 -7.93 -2.70 -8.88
N ARG A 33 -9.17 -2.77 -8.41
CA ARG A 33 -9.66 -1.93 -7.33
C ARG A 33 -8.85 -2.29 -6.10
N LYS A 34 -8.08 -1.34 -5.58
CA LYS A 34 -7.37 -1.51 -4.31
C LYS A 34 -8.41 -1.84 -3.25
N PRO A 35 -8.29 -2.96 -2.52
CA PRO A 35 -9.19 -3.23 -1.41
C PRO A 35 -9.09 -2.07 -0.43
N ASN A 36 -10.24 -1.50 -0.06
CA ASN A 36 -10.33 -0.34 0.82
C ASN A 36 -10.07 -0.79 2.26
N VAL A 37 -8.80 -1.07 2.57
CA VAL A 37 -8.33 -1.49 3.88
C VAL A 37 -7.86 -0.27 4.67
N LYS A 38 -8.38 -0.12 5.89
CA LYS A 38 -7.91 0.91 6.82
C LYS A 38 -6.67 0.37 7.56
N PRO A 39 -5.57 1.14 7.65
CA PRO A 39 -4.41 0.73 8.42
C PRO A 39 -4.72 0.74 9.93
N VAL A 40 -4.21 -0.25 10.65
CA VAL A 40 -4.31 -0.37 12.11
C VAL A 40 -2.90 -0.50 12.66
N LEU A 41 -2.60 0.21 13.74
CA LEU A 41 -1.32 0.11 14.43
C LEU A 41 -1.30 -1.15 15.28
N LEU A 42 -0.23 -1.93 15.16
CA LEU A 42 0.01 -3.14 15.94
C LEU A 42 1.29 -2.95 16.74
N SER A 43 1.37 -3.59 17.92
CA SER A 43 2.60 -3.62 18.70
C SER A 43 3.68 -4.47 18.02
N ALA A 44 4.94 -4.26 18.42
CA ALA A 44 6.07 -5.04 17.91
C ALA A 44 5.89 -6.55 18.19
N GLU A 45 5.37 -6.90 19.37
CA GLU A 45 5.09 -8.28 19.77
C GLU A 45 4.00 -8.92 18.91
N GLN A 46 2.92 -8.19 18.63
CA GLN A 46 1.85 -8.65 17.73
C GLN A 46 2.38 -8.89 16.32
N MET A 47 3.23 -7.98 15.82
CA MET A 47 3.90 -8.14 14.53
C MET A 47 4.81 -9.36 14.50
N GLN A 48 5.55 -9.63 15.58
CA GLN A 48 6.41 -10.81 15.67
C GLN A 48 5.58 -12.11 15.66
N ALA A 49 4.47 -12.14 16.39
CA ALA A 49 3.56 -13.28 16.37
C ALA A 49 3.02 -13.57 14.95
N ILE A 50 2.65 -12.53 14.21
CA ILE A 50 2.18 -12.67 12.82
C ILE A 50 3.29 -13.19 11.90
N ARG A 51 4.53 -12.72 12.06
CA ARG A 51 5.69 -13.23 11.29
C ARG A 51 5.96 -14.70 11.57
N ASN A 52 5.87 -15.12 12.83
CA ASN A 52 6.04 -16.52 13.21
C ASN A 52 4.98 -17.41 12.54
N ILE A 53 3.73 -16.93 12.40
CA ILE A 53 2.68 -17.65 11.67
C ILE A 53 3.01 -17.73 10.18
N GLN A 54 3.46 -16.62 9.58
CA GLN A 54 3.84 -16.60 8.16
C GLN A 54 4.94 -17.63 7.86
N GLU A 55 5.94 -17.75 8.73
CA GLU A 55 7.03 -18.69 8.57
C GLU A 55 6.56 -20.15 8.69
N ARG A 56 5.65 -20.44 9.62
CA ARG A 56 5.03 -21.78 9.74
C ARG A 56 4.24 -22.16 8.49
N GLU A 57 3.49 -21.23 7.91
CA GLU A 57 2.73 -21.47 6.68
C GLU A 57 3.65 -21.65 5.46
N ARG A 58 4.79 -20.96 5.44
CA ARG A 58 5.83 -21.16 4.43
C ARG A 58 6.39 -22.57 4.47
N GLN A 59 6.72 -23.06 5.66
CA GLN A 59 7.27 -24.39 5.89
C GLN A 59 6.26 -25.50 5.61
N ARG A 60 4.98 -25.25 5.90
CA ARG A 60 3.88 -26.19 5.62
C ARG A 60 3.52 -26.29 4.13
N SER A 61 3.84 -25.27 3.35
CA SER A 61 3.49 -25.23 1.94
C SER A 61 4.54 -25.96 1.10
N ASN A 62 4.14 -27.02 0.41
CA ASN A 62 5.01 -27.74 -0.55
C ASN A 62 5.54 -26.83 -1.69
N LEU A 63 4.88 -25.69 -1.93
CA LEU A 63 5.27 -24.68 -2.91
C LEU A 63 6.03 -23.48 -2.29
N GLY A 64 6.24 -23.46 -0.97
CA GLY A 64 6.91 -22.36 -0.26
C GLY A 64 6.15 -21.03 -0.26
N VAL A 65 4.86 -21.03 -0.60
CA VAL A 65 4.03 -19.83 -0.69
C VAL A 65 3.37 -19.58 0.66
N ALA A 66 3.72 -18.48 1.32
CA ALA A 66 3.06 -18.04 2.53
C ALA A 66 2.12 -16.85 2.25
N PRO A 67 0.96 -16.77 2.94
CA PRO A 67 0.12 -15.59 2.87
C PRO A 67 0.87 -14.36 3.41
N THR A 68 0.54 -13.18 2.87
CA THR A 68 1.15 -11.93 3.33
C THR A 68 0.74 -11.61 4.77
N VAL A 69 1.60 -10.88 5.49
CA VAL A 69 1.32 -10.38 6.86
C VAL A 69 -0.08 -9.76 6.97
N HIS A 70 -0.48 -8.95 5.99
CA HIS A 70 -1.79 -8.30 5.97
C HIS A 70 -2.96 -9.28 5.84
N GLN A 71 -2.79 -10.37 5.06
CA GLN A 71 -3.81 -11.41 4.95
C GLN A 71 -3.95 -12.20 6.25
N ILE A 72 -2.82 -12.54 6.88
CA ILE A 72 -2.80 -13.23 8.17
C ILE A 72 -3.48 -12.37 9.24
N ALA A 73 -3.09 -11.09 9.36
CA ALA A 73 -3.64 -10.18 10.34
C ALA A 73 -5.17 -10.03 10.21
N ARG A 74 -5.67 -9.79 8.98
CA ARG A 74 -7.11 -9.72 8.74
C ARG A 74 -7.83 -11.03 9.06
N GLY A 75 -7.24 -12.17 8.68
CA GLY A 75 -7.80 -13.49 8.98
C GLY A 75 -7.91 -13.76 10.47
N LEU A 76 -6.88 -13.39 11.25
CA LEU A 76 -6.90 -13.51 12.71
C LEU A 76 -7.97 -12.62 13.34
N MET A 77 -8.05 -11.35 12.92
CA MET A 77 -9.08 -10.41 13.39
C MET A 77 -10.49 -10.92 13.07
N ALA A 78 -10.73 -11.38 11.84
CA ALA A 78 -12.02 -11.92 11.43
C ALA A 78 -12.42 -13.15 12.29
N LYS A 79 -11.48 -14.07 12.56
CA LYS A 79 -11.72 -15.23 13.42
C LYS A 79 -12.04 -14.82 14.86
N ALA A 80 -11.28 -13.88 15.42
CA ALA A 80 -11.51 -13.39 16.77
C ALA A 80 -12.88 -12.71 16.90
N LEU A 81 -13.23 -11.84 15.95
CA LEU A 81 -14.54 -11.17 15.93
C LEU A 81 -15.69 -12.16 15.76
N ALA A 82 -15.53 -13.18 14.91
CA ALA A 82 -16.54 -14.23 14.75
C ALA A 82 -16.72 -15.07 16.02
N SER A 83 -15.62 -15.42 16.71
CA SER A 83 -15.66 -16.16 17.99
C SER A 83 -16.37 -15.36 19.08
N LEU A 84 -16.05 -14.07 19.21
CA LEU A 84 -16.70 -13.18 20.18
C LEU A 84 -18.19 -12.99 19.86
N ALA A 85 -18.55 -12.92 18.57
CA ALA A 85 -19.95 -12.83 18.16
C ALA A 85 -20.75 -14.10 18.45
N SER A 86 -20.11 -15.29 18.46
CA SER A 86 -20.78 -16.55 18.81
C SER A 86 -20.90 -16.80 20.32
N GLU A 87 -20.05 -16.21 21.15
CA GLU A 87 -20.10 -16.36 22.62
C GLU A 87 -21.11 -15.42 23.29
N GLY A 88 -21.62 -14.42 22.56
CA GLY A 88 -22.62 -13.46 23.04
C GLY A 88 -24.07 -13.78 22.65
N ALA A 89 -24.38 -15.01 22.22
CA ALA A 89 -25.71 -15.46 21.81
C ALA A 89 -26.28 -16.51 22.76
#